data_AF-A0A532CMQ5-F1
#
_entry.id   AF-A0A532CMQ5-F1
#
_cell.length_a   1.000
_cell.length_b   1.000
_cell.length_c   1.000
_cell.angle_alpha   90.00
_cell.angle_beta   90.00
_cell.angle_gamma   90.00
#
_symmetry.space_group_name_H-M   'P 1'
#
loop_
_entity.id
_entity.type
_entity.pdbx_description
1 polymer ?
#
loop_
_entity_poly.entity_id
_entity_poly.type
_entity_poly.pdbx_seq_one_letter_code
_entity_poly.pdbx_strand_id
1 'polypeptide(L)'
;MKSILMTIAAAFCALTVFSGGVGLAQSTNWMDELSSSVNFYKNRYPATDNVPANWQPYLSELTLMKKAAIRGDQEAVRVGMAKWFKMLKDRDHGINSKAADELFRIAVLTTPFDEYKISVPK
;
A
#
# COMPACT_ATOMS: atom_id res chain seq x y z
N MET A 1 -5.97 -59.59 -35.57
CA MET A 1 -6.76 -58.46 -36.10
C MET A 1 -7.17 -57.57 -34.93
N LYS A 2 -6.83 -56.26 -34.98
CA LYS A 2 -7.44 -55.10 -34.27
C LYS A 2 -7.34 -55.13 -32.71
N SER A 3 -6.87 -54.13 -31.97
CA SER A 3 -6.65 -52.68 -32.15
C SER A 3 -5.69 -52.19 -31.05
N ILE A 4 -4.67 -51.38 -31.33
CA ILE A 4 -4.57 -49.92 -31.06
C ILE A 4 -4.90 -49.53 -29.62
N LEU A 5 -3.90 -49.02 -28.88
CA LEU A 5 -3.99 -47.92 -27.90
C LEU A 5 -2.55 -47.47 -27.57
N MET A 6 -2.06 -46.49 -28.34
CA MET A 6 -2.01 -45.06 -27.97
C MET A 6 -0.84 -44.73 -27.03
N THR A 7 0.27 -44.40 -27.66
CA THR A 7 1.38 -43.61 -27.13
C THR A 7 0.84 -42.27 -26.62
N ILE A 8 0.62 -42.13 -25.31
CA ILE A 8 0.40 -40.82 -24.71
C ILE A 8 1.78 -40.20 -24.50
N ALA A 9 2.13 -39.30 -25.40
CA ALA A 9 3.24 -38.38 -25.25
C ALA A 9 3.08 -37.63 -23.93
N ALA A 10 3.96 -37.90 -22.98
CA ALA A 10 4.14 -37.07 -21.80
C ALA A 10 4.71 -35.72 -22.26
N ALA A 11 3.82 -34.83 -22.68
CA ALA A 11 4.11 -33.42 -22.78
C ALA A 11 4.31 -32.92 -21.35
N PHE A 12 5.57 -32.97 -20.89
CA PHE A 12 6.07 -32.16 -19.79
C PHE A 12 5.92 -30.69 -20.22
N CYS A 13 4.70 -30.17 -20.12
CA CYS A 13 4.51 -28.74 -19.96
C CYS A 13 5.15 -28.40 -18.62
N ALA A 14 6.39 -27.93 -18.69
CA ALA A 14 7.03 -27.19 -17.63
C ALA A 14 6.12 -26.01 -17.28
N LEU A 15 5.19 -26.24 -16.36
CA LEU A 15 4.65 -25.20 -15.51
C LEU A 15 5.83 -24.74 -14.65
N THR A 16 6.66 -23.87 -15.22
CA THR A 16 7.44 -22.92 -14.45
C THR A 16 6.43 -22.17 -13.61
N VAL A 17 6.31 -22.60 -12.35
CA VAL A 17 5.52 -21.94 -11.34
C VAL A 17 6.13 -20.56 -11.18
N PHE A 18 5.55 -19.57 -11.85
CA PHE A 18 5.81 -18.15 -11.62
C PHE A 18 5.05 -17.77 -10.33
N SER A 19 5.44 -18.37 -9.20
CA SER A 19 4.84 -18.11 -7.88
C SER A 19 5.25 -16.73 -7.31
N GLY A 20 6.11 -15.98 -7.99
CA GLY A 20 6.53 -14.65 -7.55
C GLY A 20 5.48 -13.53 -7.71
N GLY A 21 4.45 -13.72 -8.55
CA GLY A 21 3.49 -12.65 -8.87
C GLY A 21 2.33 -12.50 -7.87
N VAL A 22 1.85 -13.60 -7.30
CA VAL A 22 0.68 -13.59 -6.40
C VAL A 22 1.00 -13.09 -4.99
N GLY A 23 2.24 -13.27 -4.54
CA GLY A 23 2.69 -12.79 -3.22
C GLY A 23 2.86 -11.26 -3.13
N LEU A 24 3.36 -10.63 -4.20
CA LEU A 24 3.59 -9.17 -4.21
C LEU A 24 2.28 -8.37 -4.27
N ALA A 25 1.26 -8.88 -4.97
CA ALA A 25 -0.04 -8.21 -5.05
C ALA A 25 -0.75 -8.13 -3.69
N GLN A 26 -0.73 -9.20 -2.89
CA GLN A 26 -1.31 -9.18 -1.55
C GLN A 26 -0.52 -8.30 -0.57
N SER A 27 0.81 -8.19 -0.73
CA SER A 27 1.69 -7.40 0.16
C SER A 27 1.48 -5.87 0.10
N THR A 28 0.82 -5.34 -0.94
CA THR A 28 0.68 -3.88 -1.14
C THR A 28 -0.73 -3.34 -0.95
N ASN A 29 -1.73 -4.20 -0.70
CA ASN A 29 -3.14 -3.78 -0.55
C ASN A 29 -3.37 -2.80 0.60
N TRP A 30 -2.55 -2.87 1.66
CA TRP A 30 -2.63 -1.97 2.80
C TRP A 30 -2.46 -0.49 2.40
N MET A 31 -1.67 -0.19 1.35
CA MET A 31 -1.52 1.19 0.85
C MET A 31 -2.76 1.68 0.09
N ASP A 32 -3.52 0.78 -0.54
CA ASP A 32 -4.79 1.10 -1.17
C ASP A 32 -5.88 1.35 -0.12
N GLU A 33 -5.87 0.60 0.98
CA GLU A 33 -6.73 0.82 2.14
C GLU A 33 -6.45 2.18 2.80
N LEU A 34 -5.18 2.56 2.95
CA LEU A 34 -4.80 3.90 3.41
C LEU A 34 -5.23 4.97 2.42
N SER A 35 -5.05 4.75 1.11
CA SER A 35 -5.49 5.71 0.09
C SER A 35 -7.01 5.90 0.11
N SER A 36 -7.76 4.83 0.32
CA SER A 36 -9.22 4.85 0.50
C SER A 36 -9.61 5.62 1.77
N SER A 37 -8.88 5.40 2.86
CA SER A 37 -9.07 6.13 4.12
C SER A 37 -8.81 7.63 3.94
N VAL A 38 -7.73 8.02 3.24
CA VAL A 38 -7.44 9.42 2.91
C VAL A 38 -8.58 10.04 2.10
N ASN A 39 -9.09 9.34 1.08
CA ASN A 39 -10.23 9.83 0.29
C ASN A 39 -11.51 9.99 1.12
N PHE A 40 -11.79 9.05 2.03
CA PHE A 40 -12.91 9.16 2.96
C PHE A 40 -12.80 10.43 3.81
N TYR A 41 -11.64 10.66 4.45
CA TYR A 41 -11.43 11.81 5.31
C TYR A 41 -11.37 13.13 4.54
N LYS A 42 -10.81 13.14 3.33
CA LYS A 42 -10.90 14.27 2.39
C LYS A 42 -12.34 14.70 2.14
N ASN A 43 -13.22 13.74 1.88
CA ASN A 43 -14.64 14.03 1.62
C ASN A 43 -15.37 14.49 2.90
N ARG A 44 -15.00 13.94 4.06
CA ARG A 44 -15.59 14.28 5.36
C ARG A 44 -15.12 15.65 5.89
N TYR A 45 -13.88 16.02 5.59
CA TYR A 45 -13.20 17.23 6.05
C TYR A 45 -12.46 17.93 4.89
N PRO A 46 -13.18 18.51 3.92
CA PRO A 46 -12.56 19.11 2.73
C PRO A 46 -11.75 20.39 3.05
N ALA A 47 -11.98 21.00 4.20
CA ALA A 47 -11.35 22.24 4.63
C ALA A 47 -11.11 22.24 6.15
N THR A 48 -10.16 23.07 6.59
CA THR A 48 -9.90 23.39 8.00
C THR A 48 -10.03 24.91 8.16
N ASP A 49 -10.84 25.37 9.11
CA ASP A 49 -11.10 26.80 9.35
C ASP A 49 -11.49 27.59 8.07
N ASN A 50 -12.34 26.98 7.24
CA ASN A 50 -12.78 27.49 5.93
C ASN A 50 -11.67 27.62 4.86
N VAL A 51 -10.45 27.12 5.12
CA VAL A 51 -9.37 27.04 4.15
C VAL A 51 -9.34 25.62 3.56
N PRO A 52 -9.39 25.46 2.21
CA PRO A 52 -9.31 24.15 1.59
C PRO A 52 -8.04 23.39 1.97
N ALA A 53 -8.18 22.15 2.42
CA ALA A 53 -7.06 21.30 2.78
C ALA A 53 -6.46 20.65 1.52
N ASN A 54 -5.12 20.54 1.46
CA ASN A 54 -4.45 19.89 0.35
C ASN A 54 -4.09 18.43 0.70
N TRP A 55 -4.94 17.52 0.24
CA TRP A 55 -4.81 16.08 0.48
C TRP A 55 -3.87 15.36 -0.50
N GLN A 56 -3.50 16.02 -1.60
CA GLN A 56 -2.74 15.38 -2.69
C GLN A 56 -1.37 14.82 -2.23
N PRO A 57 -0.59 15.52 -1.38
CA PRO A 57 0.70 15.01 -0.93
C PRO A 57 0.59 13.65 -0.20
N TYR A 58 -0.46 13.45 0.60
CA TYR A 58 -0.69 12.18 1.31
C TYR A 58 -0.96 11.02 0.35
N LEU A 59 -1.76 11.24 -0.69
CA LEU A 59 -2.06 10.23 -1.73
C LEU A 59 -0.84 9.94 -2.62
N SER A 60 -0.10 10.99 -2.95
CA SER A 60 1.11 10.88 -3.77
C SER A 60 2.19 10.04 -3.08
N GLU A 61 2.41 10.23 -1.78
CA GLU A 61 3.40 9.44 -1.03
C GLU A 61 3.01 7.96 -0.98
N LEU A 62 1.73 7.63 -0.72
CA LEU A 62 1.22 6.26 -0.75
C LEU A 62 1.41 5.62 -2.14
N THR A 63 1.18 6.38 -3.21
CA THR A 63 1.42 5.92 -4.58
C THR A 63 2.90 5.63 -4.85
N LEU A 64 3.81 6.47 -4.34
CA LEU A 64 5.26 6.27 -4.48
C LEU A 64 5.73 5.04 -3.71
N MET A 65 5.27 4.87 -2.47
CA MET A 65 5.56 3.69 -1.67
C MET A 65 5.05 2.42 -2.33
N LYS A 66 3.84 2.43 -2.92
CA LYS A 66 3.30 1.26 -3.61
C LYS A 66 4.16 0.85 -4.80
N LYS A 67 4.59 1.84 -5.59
CA LYS A 67 5.52 1.59 -6.70
C LYS A 67 6.87 1.06 -6.21
N ALA A 68 7.37 1.53 -5.06
CA ALA A 68 8.60 1.02 -4.45
C ALA A 68 8.44 -0.43 -3.99
N ALA A 69 7.35 -0.74 -3.27
CA ALA A 69 7.03 -2.09 -2.80
C ALA A 69 6.94 -3.10 -3.97
N ILE A 70 6.27 -2.72 -5.08
CA ILE A 70 6.18 -3.55 -6.29
C ILE A 70 7.57 -3.85 -6.88
N ARG A 71 8.54 -2.94 -6.75
CA ARG A 71 9.93 -3.13 -7.19
C ARG A 71 10.82 -3.83 -6.14
N GLY A 72 10.27 -4.21 -4.98
CA GLY A 72 11.03 -4.79 -3.87
C GLY A 72 11.90 -3.78 -3.10
N ASP A 73 11.69 -2.48 -3.28
CA ASP A 73 12.45 -1.41 -2.62
C ASP A 73 11.86 -1.12 -1.23
N GLN A 74 12.19 -1.97 -0.27
CA GLN A 74 11.69 -1.88 1.11
C GLN A 74 12.18 -0.60 1.82
N GLU A 75 13.37 -0.11 1.48
CA GLU A 75 13.94 1.09 2.07
C GLU A 75 13.14 2.34 1.67
N ALA A 76 12.77 2.47 0.40
CA ALA A 76 11.92 3.56 -0.04
C ALA A 76 10.52 3.51 0.58
N VAL A 77 9.96 2.32 0.81
CA VAL A 77 8.70 2.17 1.57
C VAL A 77 8.88 2.65 3.01
N ARG A 78 9.97 2.23 3.66
CA ARG A 78 10.25 2.60 5.05
C ARG A 78 10.43 4.11 5.23
N VAL A 79 11.20 4.74 4.35
CA VAL A 79 11.43 6.19 4.35
C VAL A 79 10.14 6.94 4.03
N GLY A 80 9.39 6.49 3.02
CA GLY A 80 8.10 7.09 2.65
C GLY A 80 7.10 7.02 3.80
N MET A 81 7.04 5.91 4.53
CA MET A 81 6.09 5.76 5.63
C MET A 81 6.45 6.64 6.81
N ALA A 82 7.74 6.77 7.14
CA ALA A 82 8.22 7.70 8.16
C ALA A 82 7.83 9.16 7.81
N LYS A 83 8.01 9.55 6.54
CA LYS A 83 7.59 10.85 6.04
C LYS A 83 6.08 11.05 6.14
N TRP A 84 5.30 10.06 5.72
CA TRP A 84 3.83 10.12 5.75
C TRP A 84 3.29 10.28 7.18
N PHE A 85 3.82 9.52 8.14
CA PHE A 85 3.49 9.69 9.55
C PHE A 85 3.88 11.06 10.10
N LYS A 86 5.05 11.60 9.70
CA LYS A 86 5.46 12.95 10.08
C LYS A 86 4.48 14.00 9.55
N MET A 87 4.08 13.91 8.29
CA MET A 87 3.08 14.82 7.70
C MET A 87 1.75 14.79 8.45
N LEU A 88 1.31 13.62 8.92
CA LEU A 88 0.11 13.52 9.74
C LEU A 88 0.29 14.20 11.10
N LYS A 89 1.39 13.92 11.80
CA LYS A 89 1.69 14.52 13.11
C LYS A 89 1.76 16.04 13.05
N ASP A 90 2.43 16.56 12.02
CA ASP A 90 2.66 17.98 11.86
C ASP A 90 1.44 18.72 11.29
N ARG A 91 0.37 17.99 10.92
CA ARG A 91 -0.82 18.53 10.26
C ARG A 91 -0.47 19.28 8.98
N ASP A 92 0.52 18.75 8.25
CA ASP A 92 1.00 19.35 7.03
C ASP A 92 -0.15 19.54 6.02
N HIS A 93 -0.02 20.55 5.17
CA HIS A 93 -0.99 20.83 4.11
C HIS A 93 -2.42 21.17 4.58
N GLY A 94 -2.57 21.55 5.85
CA GLY A 94 -3.81 22.13 6.37
C GLY A 94 -4.94 21.11 6.58
N ILE A 95 -4.61 19.82 6.71
CA ILE A 95 -5.63 18.80 6.99
C ILE A 95 -6.23 18.96 8.39
N ASN A 96 -7.50 18.59 8.52
CA ASN A 96 -8.22 18.69 9.77
C ASN A 96 -7.56 17.82 10.87
N SER A 97 -7.45 18.34 12.09
CA SER A 97 -6.77 17.66 13.21
C SER A 97 -7.35 16.28 13.50
N LYS A 98 -8.68 16.16 13.54
CA LYS A 98 -9.36 14.88 13.78
C LYS A 98 -9.11 13.89 12.64
N ALA A 99 -9.09 14.37 11.40
CA ALA A 99 -8.78 13.52 10.26
C ALA A 99 -7.33 13.01 10.32
N ALA A 100 -6.38 13.87 10.71
CA ALA A 100 -4.98 13.49 10.85
C ALA A 100 -4.79 12.42 11.94
N ASP A 101 -5.45 12.56 13.08
CA ASP A 101 -5.39 11.59 14.19
C ASP A 101 -5.99 10.24 13.81
N GLU A 102 -7.15 10.24 13.14
CA GLU A 102 -7.76 9.00 12.69
C GLU A 102 -6.95 8.31 11.60
N LEU A 103 -6.40 9.07 10.65
CA LEU A 103 -5.50 8.51 9.63
C LEU A 103 -4.23 7.94 10.25
N PHE A 104 -3.69 8.58 11.29
CA PHE A 104 -2.53 8.08 12.02
C PHE A 104 -2.86 6.74 12.68
N ARG A 105 -3.99 6.67 13.39
CA ARG A 105 -4.45 5.44 14.05
C ARG A 105 -4.69 4.31 13.06
N ILE A 106 -5.36 4.58 11.94
CA ILE A 106 -5.59 3.60 10.88
C ILE A 106 -4.26 3.11 10.31
N ALA A 107 -3.32 4.02 10.02
CA ALA A 107 -2.01 3.63 9.51
C ALA A 107 -1.21 2.77 10.48
N VAL A 108 -1.29 3.01 11.79
CA VAL A 108 -0.67 2.13 12.78
C VAL A 108 -1.31 0.72 12.79
N LEU A 109 -2.59 0.59 12.46
CA LEU A 109 -3.25 -0.72 12.42
C LEU A 109 -3.04 -1.47 11.10
N THR A 110 -2.89 -0.74 10.01
CA THR A 110 -2.84 -1.28 8.64
C THR A 110 -1.40 -1.50 8.14
N THR A 111 -0.41 -0.77 8.67
CA THR A 111 0.99 -0.86 8.20
C THR A 111 1.65 -2.17 8.68
N PRO A 112 2.21 -2.99 7.79
CA PRO A 112 3.00 -4.17 8.15
C PRO A 112 4.41 -3.75 8.62
N PHE A 113 4.51 -3.26 9.85
CA PHE A 113 5.76 -2.71 10.41
C PHE A 113 6.94 -3.69 10.35
N ASP A 114 6.70 -4.96 10.65
CA ASP A 114 7.76 -5.98 10.71
C ASP A 114 8.31 -6.31 9.31
N GLU A 115 7.44 -6.38 8.30
CA GLU A 115 7.82 -6.71 6.91
C GLU A 115 8.79 -5.68 6.33
N TYR A 116 8.54 -4.39 6.59
CA TYR A 116 9.33 -3.28 6.05
C TYR A 116 10.33 -2.70 7.06
N LYS A 117 10.45 -3.30 8.26
CA LYS A 117 11.30 -2.81 9.35
C LYS A 117 11.05 -1.34 9.67
N ILE A 118 9.78 -0.93 9.62
CA ILE A 118 9.36 0.44 9.92
C ILE A 118 9.32 0.58 11.44
N SER A 119 9.94 1.62 11.97
CA SER A 119 9.78 1.95 13.39
C SER A 119 8.38 2.48 13.63
N VAL A 120 7.68 1.92 14.62
CA VAL A 120 6.38 2.46 15.03
C VAL A 120 6.58 3.91 15.47
N PRO A 121 5.88 4.87 14.82
CA PRO A 121 6.01 6.28 15.15
C PRO A 121 5.53 6.56 16.58
N LYS A 122 6.39 7.14 17.41
CA LYS A 122 6.09 7.52 18.82
C LYS A 122 5.33 8.83 18.93
#